data_AF-Q754P4-F1
#
_entry.id   AF-Q754P4-F1
#
_cell.length_a   1.000
_cell.length_b   1.000
_cell.length_c   1.000
_cell.angle_alpha   90.00
_cell.angle_beta   90.00
_cell.angle_gamma   90.00
#
_symmetry.space_group_name_H-M   'P 1'
#
loop_
_entity.id
_entity.type
_entity.pdbx_description
1 polymer ?
#
loop_
_entity_poly.entity_id
_entity_poly.type
_entity_poly.pdbx_seq_one_letter_code
_entity_poly.pdbx_strand_id
1 'polypeptide(L)'
;MARPEHPKSRDQQASRISRSETCDDKAAFHKPVDESDQQDQGAPVAQRAVPLAELLLDYRLYAFSSEDSYQNFKKNGRDAYHSLLLASEGREILGYPLFRAESGRTFLNFFRRDAPVLQIYKHVVLPFSAEPPGPEARLVALAGDRSLYRVPFCSVFSQQRFLSAISEYTLVFQRGGEPTYVRMRRKWTSQIYDTVFDGMHMRWHHRRLFSLLGGLSRKLVVLREDMPSLFAEMDDQCFSSHLSEKEISELSVLAEYTAKSARLLPSRVARVGELVVADTSTVQPSDFNQVPWNLEVIICMNLLITFLEKQKLADSRRRARNNSIHTMF
;
A
#
# COMPACT_ATOMS: atom_id res chain seq x y z
N MET A 1 76.36 5.07 -2.14
CA MET A 1 76.58 6.52 -2.21
C MET A 1 75.29 7.23 -1.77
N ALA A 2 75.46 8.11 -0.77
CA ALA A 2 74.62 9.20 -0.27
C ALA A 2 73.08 9.08 -0.13
N ARG A 3 72.64 9.24 1.13
CA ARG A 3 71.31 9.69 1.60
C ARG A 3 71.07 11.18 1.27
N PRO A 4 69.83 11.65 1.36
CA PRO A 4 69.45 12.62 2.41
C PRO A 4 68.10 12.24 3.07
N GLU A 5 67.92 12.19 4.39
CA GLU A 5 67.78 13.24 5.43
C GLU A 5 66.57 14.21 5.29
N HIS A 6 65.48 13.84 5.99
CA HIS A 6 64.50 14.58 6.83
C HIS A 6 64.33 16.12 6.76
N PRO A 7 63.11 16.65 7.02
CA PRO A 7 62.67 16.93 8.40
C PRO A 7 61.21 16.62 8.77
N LYS A 8 61.00 16.51 10.09
CA LYS A 8 59.74 16.37 10.85
C LYS A 8 59.20 17.75 11.26
N SER A 9 57.88 17.92 11.32
CA SER A 9 57.14 18.63 12.40
C SER A 9 55.66 18.23 12.30
N ARG A 10 55.05 17.59 13.31
CA ARG A 10 54.37 18.19 14.48
C ARG A 10 53.50 19.39 14.10
N ASP A 11 52.17 19.22 14.17
CA ASP A 11 51.42 19.75 15.31
C ASP A 11 50.07 19.05 15.53
N GLN A 12 49.82 18.79 16.82
CA GLN A 12 48.57 18.36 17.41
C GLN A 12 47.70 19.60 17.63
N GLN A 13 46.41 19.53 17.36
CA GLN A 13 45.45 20.23 18.22
C GLN A 13 44.08 19.58 18.16
N ALA A 14 43.76 18.92 19.27
CA ALA A 14 42.42 18.58 19.67
C ALA A 14 41.75 19.84 20.21
N SER A 15 40.54 20.18 19.73
CA SER A 15 39.63 21.05 20.43
C SER A 15 38.34 20.29 20.74
N ARG A 16 38.24 19.93 22.02
CA ARG A 16 36.97 19.70 22.72
C ARG A 16 36.18 21.01 22.64
N ILE A 17 34.93 20.95 22.20
CA ILE A 17 33.93 21.97 22.57
C ILE A 17 32.81 21.27 23.32
N SER A 18 32.57 21.84 24.49
CA SER A 18 31.72 21.37 25.56
C SER A 18 30.25 21.67 25.31
N ARG A 19 29.43 20.92 26.04
CA ARG A 19 27.99 21.06 26.27
C ARG A 19 27.54 22.47 26.69
N SER A 20 26.23 22.61 26.56
CA SER A 20 25.24 23.37 27.36
C SER A 20 24.93 24.79 26.94
N GLU A 21 23.75 24.96 26.32
CA GLU A 21 22.88 26.10 26.59
C GLU A 21 21.43 25.61 26.73
N THR A 22 20.92 25.79 27.94
CA THR A 22 19.52 25.71 28.36
C THR A 22 18.80 27.02 28.07
N CYS A 23 17.48 26.90 27.86
CA CYS A 23 16.38 27.86 28.08
C CYS A 23 16.69 29.37 28.11
N ASP A 24 16.02 30.15 27.26
CA ASP A 24 14.84 30.92 27.69
C ASP A 24 14.27 31.81 26.56
N ASP A 25 13.03 32.24 26.82
CA ASP A 25 12.29 33.36 26.21
C ASP A 25 11.53 33.13 24.90
N LYS A 26 10.20 32.95 25.04
CA LYS A 26 9.21 33.85 24.42
C LYS A 26 7.76 33.59 24.85
N ALA A 27 7.01 34.70 24.82
CA ALA A 27 5.55 34.88 24.78
C ALA A 27 4.83 34.94 26.15
N ALA A 28 4.47 36.12 26.67
CA ALA A 28 3.55 37.16 26.17
C ALA A 28 2.06 36.78 26.28
N PHE A 29 1.37 37.59 27.10
CA PHE A 29 -0.07 37.73 27.27
C PHE A 29 -0.87 37.68 25.96
N HIS A 30 -1.88 36.81 25.87
CA HIS A 30 -3.07 37.05 25.06
C HIS A 30 -4.34 36.49 25.70
N LYS A 31 -5.43 37.23 25.46
CA LYS A 31 -6.74 37.21 26.11
C LYS A 31 -7.49 35.87 25.96
N PRO A 32 -8.47 35.58 26.85
CA PRO A 32 -9.47 34.57 26.59
C PRO A 32 -10.32 34.99 25.38
N VAL A 33 -10.35 34.14 24.36
CA VAL A 33 -11.27 34.19 23.22
C VAL A 33 -12.48 33.35 23.60
N ASP A 34 -13.67 33.93 23.43
CA ASP A 34 -14.95 33.27 23.66
C ASP A 34 -15.05 31.97 22.84
N GLU A 35 -15.08 30.84 23.55
CA GLU A 35 -15.46 29.52 23.04
C GLU A 35 -16.94 29.55 22.66
N SER A 36 -17.20 29.85 21.39
CA SER A 36 -18.43 29.44 20.72
C SER A 36 -18.08 28.35 19.71
N ASP A 37 -17.72 27.19 20.24
CA ASP A 37 -17.61 25.93 19.49
C ASP A 37 -19.00 25.51 19.02
N GLN A 38 -19.42 26.07 17.89
CA GLN A 38 -20.37 25.40 17.02
C GLN A 38 -19.64 24.21 16.41
N GLN A 39 -19.78 23.05 17.06
CA GLN A 39 -19.50 21.75 16.48
C GLN A 39 -20.36 21.60 15.22
N ASP A 40 -19.78 21.99 14.09
CA ASP A 40 -20.25 21.65 12.76
C ASP A 40 -20.13 20.13 12.64
N GLN A 41 -21.22 19.43 12.96
CA GLN A 41 -21.36 18.00 12.72
C GLN A 41 -21.47 17.82 11.20
N GLY A 42 -20.32 17.90 10.52
CA GLY A 42 -20.19 17.70 9.10
C GLY A 42 -20.86 16.39 8.70
N ALA A 43 -21.62 16.44 7.61
CA ALA A 43 -22.33 15.29 7.07
C ALA A 43 -21.40 14.06 6.98
N PRO A 44 -21.91 12.84 7.25
CA PRO A 44 -21.09 11.64 7.24
C PRO A 44 -20.45 11.47 5.86
N VAL A 45 -19.11 11.52 5.83
CA VAL A 45 -18.32 11.28 4.61
C VAL A 45 -18.63 9.87 4.13
N ALA A 46 -19.04 9.73 2.88
CA ALA A 46 -19.33 8.43 2.29
C ALA A 46 -18.08 7.54 2.35
N GLN A 47 -18.27 6.25 2.57
CA GLN A 47 -17.18 5.27 2.68
C GLN A 47 -17.36 4.19 1.63
N ARG A 48 -16.25 3.77 1.02
CA ARG A 48 -16.23 2.65 0.07
C ARG A 48 -15.46 1.47 0.66
N ALA A 49 -16.15 0.33 0.76
CA ALA A 49 -15.54 -0.93 1.16
C ALA A 49 -15.05 -1.72 -0.07
N VAL A 50 -13.78 -2.10 -0.05
CA VAL A 50 -13.08 -2.83 -1.09
C VAL A 50 -12.67 -4.19 -0.52
N PRO A 51 -13.40 -5.27 -0.84
CA PRO A 51 -13.02 -6.61 -0.41
C PRO A 51 -11.72 -7.05 -1.08
N LEU A 52 -10.80 -7.64 -0.31
CA LEU A 52 -9.60 -8.26 -0.84
C LEU A 52 -9.68 -9.78 -0.71
N ALA A 53 -9.33 -10.48 -1.78
CA ALA A 53 -9.27 -11.94 -1.80
C ALA A 53 -8.00 -12.48 -2.46
N GLU A 54 -7.75 -13.76 -2.22
CA GLU A 54 -6.71 -14.55 -2.87
C GLU A 54 -7.33 -15.84 -3.43
N LEU A 55 -6.83 -16.28 -4.59
CA LEU A 55 -7.15 -17.60 -5.09
C LEU A 55 -6.13 -18.61 -4.56
N LEU A 56 -6.61 -19.73 -4.03
CA LEU A 56 -5.79 -20.85 -3.57
C LEU A 56 -4.84 -21.29 -4.69
N LEU A 57 -3.56 -21.53 -4.35
CA LEU A 57 -2.46 -21.95 -5.24
C LEU A 57 -1.92 -20.87 -6.19
N ASP A 58 -2.65 -19.80 -6.45
CA ASP A 58 -2.27 -18.81 -7.46
C ASP A 58 -1.42 -17.65 -6.90
N TYR A 59 -1.44 -17.46 -5.57
CA TYR A 59 -0.78 -16.34 -4.87
C TYR A 59 -1.12 -14.94 -5.42
N ARG A 60 -2.20 -14.84 -6.21
CA ARG A 60 -2.70 -13.60 -6.80
C ARG A 60 -3.65 -12.94 -5.82
N LEU A 61 -3.51 -11.63 -5.68
CA LEU A 61 -4.43 -10.80 -4.91
C LEU A 61 -5.45 -10.14 -5.82
N TYR A 62 -6.67 -10.05 -5.35
CA TYR A 62 -7.79 -9.45 -6.05
C TYR A 62 -8.45 -8.41 -5.15
N ALA A 63 -8.78 -7.24 -5.70
CA ALA A 63 -9.58 -6.21 -5.04
C ALA A 63 -10.89 -6.03 -5.82
N PHE A 64 -12.03 -6.06 -5.12
CA PHE A 64 -13.37 -5.99 -5.73
C PHE A 64 -14.02 -4.63 -5.50
N SER A 65 -14.94 -4.25 -6.39
CA SER A 65 -15.69 -2.99 -6.29
C SER A 65 -16.65 -2.96 -5.11
N SER A 66 -17.17 -4.13 -4.73
CA SER A 66 -18.23 -4.30 -3.74
C SER A 66 -18.21 -5.71 -3.13
N GLU A 67 -18.89 -5.88 -1.99
CA GLU A 67 -19.10 -7.20 -1.38
C GLU A 67 -19.87 -8.12 -2.32
N ASP A 68 -20.88 -7.61 -3.02
CA ASP A 68 -21.69 -8.39 -3.97
C ASP A 68 -20.85 -8.93 -5.13
N SER A 69 -19.96 -8.10 -5.67
CA SER A 69 -19.02 -8.55 -6.71
C SER A 69 -18.09 -9.64 -6.20
N TYR A 70 -17.56 -9.51 -4.97
CA TYR A 70 -16.75 -10.56 -4.34
C TYR A 70 -17.53 -11.87 -4.13
N GLN A 71 -18.76 -11.80 -3.60
CA GLN A 71 -19.58 -12.99 -3.37
C GLN A 71 -19.95 -13.68 -4.69
N ASN A 72 -20.25 -12.91 -5.74
CA ASN A 72 -20.53 -13.45 -7.06
C ASN A 72 -19.30 -14.18 -7.65
N PHE A 73 -18.11 -13.58 -7.53
CA PHE A 73 -16.85 -14.21 -7.96
C PHE A 73 -16.56 -15.50 -7.17
N LYS A 74 -16.86 -15.50 -5.87
CA LYS A 74 -16.68 -16.68 -5.03
C LYS A 74 -17.64 -17.81 -5.41
N LYS A 75 -18.89 -17.49 -5.75
CA LYS A 75 -19.94 -18.46 -6.11
C LYS A 75 -19.73 -19.04 -7.51
N ASN A 76 -19.49 -18.17 -8.49
CA ASN A 76 -19.46 -18.52 -9.91
C ASN A 76 -18.04 -18.68 -10.47
N GLY A 77 -17.01 -18.33 -9.70
CA GLY A 77 -15.62 -18.41 -10.13
C GLY A 77 -15.26 -17.30 -11.12
N ARG A 78 -14.48 -17.67 -12.15
CA ARG A 78 -13.95 -16.76 -13.18
C ARG A 78 -14.84 -16.70 -14.43
N ASP A 79 -16.16 -16.82 -14.28
CA ASP A 79 -17.08 -16.72 -15.41
C ASP A 79 -17.39 -15.25 -15.74
N ALA A 80 -16.49 -14.62 -16.49
CA ALA A 80 -16.65 -13.25 -16.99
C ALA A 80 -17.85 -13.10 -17.89
N TYR A 81 -18.17 -14.12 -18.66
CA TYR A 81 -19.23 -14.07 -19.63
C TYR A 81 -20.55 -13.77 -18.93
N HIS A 82 -20.90 -14.56 -17.91
CA HIS A 82 -22.10 -14.35 -17.11
C HIS A 82 -22.11 -13.00 -16.38
N SER A 83 -20.96 -12.58 -15.86
CA SER A 83 -20.80 -11.31 -15.14
C SER A 83 -21.09 -10.10 -16.04
N LEU A 84 -20.58 -10.13 -17.27
CA LEU A 84 -20.79 -9.07 -18.26
C LEU A 84 -22.21 -9.09 -18.83
N LEU A 85 -22.80 -10.28 -19.00
CA LEU A 85 -24.18 -10.41 -19.46
C LEU A 85 -25.15 -9.69 -18.51
N LEU A 86 -25.02 -9.94 -17.20
CA LEU A 86 -25.83 -9.22 -16.20
C LEU A 86 -25.61 -7.70 -16.26
N ALA A 87 -24.38 -7.26 -16.52
CA ALA A 87 -24.07 -5.84 -16.61
C ALA A 87 -24.68 -5.18 -17.86
N SER A 88 -24.78 -5.90 -18.98
CA SER A 88 -25.42 -5.43 -20.21
C SER A 88 -26.92 -5.14 -20.03
N GLU A 89 -27.56 -5.80 -19.06
CA GLU A 89 -28.95 -5.55 -18.64
C GLU A 89 -29.10 -4.35 -17.67
N GLY A 90 -28.10 -3.46 -17.61
CA GLY A 90 -28.12 -2.26 -16.77
C GLY A 90 -27.73 -2.50 -15.30
N ARG A 91 -27.12 -3.63 -14.97
CA ARG A 91 -26.65 -3.95 -13.61
C ARG A 91 -25.15 -3.61 -13.43
N GLU A 92 -24.69 -3.58 -12.18
CA GLU A 92 -23.25 -3.54 -11.85
C GLU A 92 -22.54 -4.76 -12.45
N ILE A 93 -21.27 -4.60 -12.80
CA ILE A 93 -20.38 -5.71 -13.15
C ILE A 93 -20.04 -6.49 -11.87
N LEU A 94 -20.86 -7.50 -11.58
CA LEU A 94 -20.67 -8.37 -10.42
C LEU A 94 -19.80 -9.56 -10.78
N GLY A 95 -18.89 -9.94 -9.89
CA GLY A 95 -18.11 -11.16 -10.04
C GLY A 95 -16.77 -10.94 -10.72
N TYR A 96 -16.36 -9.70 -10.98
CA TYR A 96 -15.03 -9.38 -11.49
C TYR A 96 -14.29 -8.40 -10.57
N PRO A 97 -12.98 -8.59 -10.37
CA PRO A 97 -12.19 -7.70 -9.52
C PRO A 97 -11.84 -6.41 -10.27
N LEU A 98 -11.85 -5.28 -9.57
CA LEU A 98 -11.29 -4.02 -10.07
C LEU A 98 -9.81 -4.19 -10.39
N PHE A 99 -9.06 -4.76 -9.45
CA PHE A 99 -7.62 -4.94 -9.57
C PHE A 99 -7.21 -6.38 -9.32
N ARG A 100 -6.18 -6.80 -10.06
CA ARG A 100 -5.48 -8.06 -9.87
C ARG A 100 -3.99 -7.77 -9.72
N ALA A 101 -3.42 -8.17 -8.60
CA ALA A 101 -1.99 -8.04 -8.34
C ALA A 101 -1.30 -9.42 -8.35
N GLU A 102 -0.17 -9.50 -9.03
CA GLU A 102 0.65 -10.71 -9.13
C GLU A 102 2.15 -10.38 -9.15
N SER A 103 2.98 -11.34 -8.73
CA SER A 103 4.44 -11.15 -8.71
C SER A 103 4.95 -10.76 -10.10
N GLY A 104 5.66 -9.63 -10.20
CA GLY A 104 6.31 -9.23 -11.45
C GLY A 104 7.57 -10.04 -11.76
N ARG A 105 8.13 -10.72 -10.74
CA ARG A 105 9.24 -11.66 -10.90
C ARG A 105 8.72 -13.01 -11.35
N THR A 106 8.93 -13.32 -12.63
CA THR A 106 8.77 -14.66 -13.21
C THR A 106 10.09 -15.42 -13.14
N PHE A 107 10.06 -16.75 -13.34
CA PHE A 107 11.28 -17.57 -13.42
C PHE A 107 12.30 -17.02 -14.42
N LEU A 108 11.83 -16.41 -15.52
CA LEU A 108 12.66 -15.83 -16.57
C LEU A 108 13.34 -14.51 -16.15
N ASN A 109 12.72 -13.74 -15.26
CA ASN A 109 13.17 -12.40 -14.88
C ASN A 109 13.67 -12.32 -13.43
N PHE A 110 13.85 -13.45 -12.76
CA PHE A 110 14.23 -13.50 -11.35
C PHE A 110 15.58 -12.82 -11.06
N PHE A 111 16.51 -12.88 -12.02
CA PHE A 111 17.85 -12.28 -11.91
C PHE A 111 17.94 -10.83 -12.41
N ARG A 112 16.89 -10.32 -13.08
CA ARG A 112 16.89 -8.95 -13.58
C ARG A 112 16.55 -8.00 -12.43
N ARG A 113 17.49 -7.11 -12.11
CA ARG A 113 17.28 -6.07 -11.08
C ARG A 113 16.16 -5.09 -11.46
N ASP A 114 15.93 -4.92 -12.75
CA ASP A 114 14.93 -3.99 -13.30
C ASP A 114 13.54 -4.62 -13.46
N ALA A 115 13.33 -5.84 -12.96
CA ALA A 115 12.01 -6.47 -13.00
C ALA A 115 11.12 -5.91 -11.87
N PRO A 116 9.84 -5.61 -12.15
CA PRO A 116 8.91 -5.18 -11.12
C PRO A 116 8.74 -6.29 -10.07
N VAL A 117 8.68 -5.91 -8.80
CA VAL A 117 8.37 -6.84 -7.70
C VAL A 117 6.89 -7.23 -7.69
N LEU A 118 6.02 -6.33 -8.14
CA LEU A 118 4.58 -6.52 -8.22
C LEU A 118 4.05 -5.86 -9.48
N GLN A 119 3.22 -6.58 -10.24
CA GLN A 119 2.45 -6.03 -11.34
C GLN A 119 0.97 -6.01 -10.93
N ILE A 120 0.34 -4.85 -11.02
CA ILE A 120 -1.08 -4.64 -10.76
C ILE A 120 -1.76 -4.32 -12.08
N TYR A 121 -2.78 -5.09 -12.39
CA TYR A 121 -3.64 -4.91 -13.55
C TYR A 121 -4.99 -4.36 -13.11
N LYS A 122 -5.54 -3.45 -13.89
CA LYS A 122 -6.92 -2.96 -13.76
C LYS A 122 -7.79 -3.72 -14.76
N HIS A 123 -9.01 -4.05 -14.37
CA HIS A 123 -10.03 -4.51 -15.32
C HIS A 123 -10.88 -3.31 -15.76
N VAL A 124 -11.17 -3.25 -17.05
CA VAL A 124 -11.95 -2.16 -17.66
C VAL A 124 -13.00 -2.78 -18.56
N VAL A 125 -14.23 -2.30 -18.47
CA VAL A 125 -15.32 -2.70 -19.37
C VAL A 125 -15.55 -1.61 -20.39
N LEU A 126 -15.56 -1.98 -21.66
CA LEU A 126 -15.81 -1.06 -22.76
C LEU A 126 -16.96 -1.57 -23.63
N PRO A 127 -17.64 -0.70 -24.38
CA PRO A 127 -18.49 -1.14 -25.48
C PRO A 127 -17.71 -2.05 -26.43
N PHE A 128 -18.38 -3.04 -27.02
CA PHE A 128 -17.75 -3.99 -27.96
C PHE A 128 -17.15 -3.30 -29.18
N SER A 129 -17.76 -2.18 -29.59
CA SER A 129 -17.30 -1.34 -30.70
C SER A 129 -16.10 -0.45 -30.35
N ALA A 130 -15.73 -0.33 -29.08
CA ALA A 130 -14.62 0.52 -28.66
C ALA A 130 -13.28 -0.18 -28.88
N GLU A 131 -12.26 0.62 -29.22
CA GLU A 131 -10.90 0.12 -29.33
C GLU A 131 -10.35 -0.32 -27.95
N PRO A 132 -9.43 -1.31 -27.91
CA PRO A 132 -8.74 -1.66 -26.69
C PRO A 132 -8.06 -0.44 -26.06
N PRO A 133 -8.05 -0.31 -24.72
CA PRO A 133 -7.53 0.88 -24.01
C PRO A 133 -6.00 1.03 -24.08
N GLY A 134 -5.32 0.21 -24.87
CA GLY A 134 -3.88 0.23 -25.08
C GLY A 134 -3.35 -1.06 -25.71
N PRO A 135 -2.10 -1.06 -26.22
CA PRO A 135 -1.52 -2.21 -26.93
C PRO A 135 -1.30 -3.43 -26.03
N GLU A 136 -1.11 -3.21 -24.72
CA GLU A 136 -0.93 -4.29 -23.74
C GLU A 136 -2.25 -4.78 -23.11
N ALA A 137 -3.39 -4.20 -23.53
CA ALA A 137 -4.70 -4.62 -23.07
C ALA A 137 -5.01 -6.03 -23.56
N ARG A 138 -5.44 -6.90 -22.65
CA ARG A 138 -5.85 -8.27 -22.98
C ARG A 138 -7.34 -8.43 -22.82
N LEU A 139 -8.00 -8.88 -23.88
CA LEU A 139 -9.40 -9.27 -23.82
C LEU A 139 -9.56 -10.45 -22.87
N VAL A 140 -10.42 -10.29 -21.86
CA VAL A 140 -10.75 -11.33 -20.87
C VAL A 140 -12.03 -12.04 -21.26
N ALA A 141 -13.04 -11.28 -21.71
CA ALA A 141 -14.32 -11.82 -22.16
C ALA A 141 -15.13 -10.82 -22.99
N LEU A 142 -16.12 -11.38 -23.69
CA LEU A 142 -17.10 -10.69 -24.50
C LEU A 142 -18.49 -11.15 -24.07
N ALA A 143 -19.43 -10.24 -23.83
CA ALA A 143 -20.84 -10.59 -23.66
C ALA A 143 -21.73 -9.43 -24.13
N GLY A 144 -22.68 -9.73 -25.02
CA GLY A 144 -23.55 -8.73 -25.62
C GLY A 144 -22.74 -7.64 -26.35
N ASP A 145 -23.01 -6.39 -26.00
CA ASP A 145 -22.34 -5.20 -26.51
C ASP A 145 -21.15 -4.75 -25.65
N ARG A 146 -20.62 -5.62 -24.79
CA ARG A 146 -19.53 -5.28 -23.85
C ARG A 146 -18.32 -6.21 -23.98
N SER A 147 -17.16 -5.59 -23.81
CA SER A 147 -15.85 -6.22 -23.77
C SER A 147 -15.18 -5.93 -22.42
N LEU A 148 -14.68 -6.98 -21.75
CA LEU A 148 -13.87 -6.84 -20.55
C LEU A 148 -12.40 -6.99 -20.91
N TYR A 149 -11.61 -5.96 -20.63
CA TYR A 149 -10.17 -5.97 -20.79
C TYR A 149 -9.46 -6.02 -19.44
N ARG A 150 -8.28 -6.64 -19.44
CA ARG A 150 -7.28 -6.53 -18.38
C ARG A 150 -6.13 -5.69 -18.91
N VAL A 151 -5.85 -4.58 -18.24
CA VAL A 151 -4.81 -3.62 -18.63
C VAL A 151 -3.72 -3.55 -17.56
N PRO A 152 -2.44 -3.47 -17.94
CA PRO A 152 -1.38 -3.06 -17.02
C PRO A 152 -1.73 -1.68 -16.45
N PHE A 153 -1.74 -1.56 -15.12
CA PHE A 153 -2.13 -0.33 -14.44
C PHE A 153 -1.02 0.25 -13.59
N CYS A 154 -0.41 -0.57 -12.74
CA CYS A 154 0.69 -0.15 -11.88
C CYS A 154 1.79 -1.21 -11.83
N SER A 155 3.02 -0.79 -12.09
CA SER A 155 4.24 -1.59 -11.91
C SER A 155 4.98 -1.11 -10.67
N VAL A 156 5.29 -2.02 -9.74
CA VAL A 156 6.02 -1.67 -8.52
C VAL A 156 7.46 -2.14 -8.63
N PHE A 157 8.39 -1.21 -8.45
CA PHE A 157 9.82 -1.50 -8.38
C PHE A 157 10.31 -1.34 -6.95
N SER A 158 11.30 -2.14 -6.55
CA SER A 158 11.89 -2.09 -5.22
C SER A 158 13.36 -1.71 -5.33
N GLN A 159 13.78 -0.72 -4.58
CA GLN A 159 15.17 -0.35 -4.39
C GLN A 159 15.54 -0.51 -2.91
N GLN A 160 16.60 -1.27 -2.65
CA GLN A 160 17.20 -1.35 -1.33
C GLN A 160 18.60 -0.74 -1.42
N ARG A 161 18.85 0.34 -0.67
CA ARG A 161 20.19 0.92 -0.57
C ARG A 161 21.06 -0.01 0.29
N PHE A 162 22.31 -0.22 -0.14
CA PHE A 162 23.28 -1.02 0.59
C PHE A 162 23.42 -0.49 2.03
N LEU A 163 23.38 -1.37 3.03
CA LEU A 163 23.41 -1.07 4.48
C LEU A 163 22.22 -0.24 5.03
N SER A 164 21.25 0.16 4.21
CA SER A 164 20.07 0.85 4.72
C SER A 164 19.05 -0.13 5.28
N ALA A 165 18.52 0.17 6.46
CA ALA A 165 17.34 -0.49 7.02
C ALA A 165 16.04 -0.09 6.29
N ILE A 166 16.10 0.83 5.32
CA ILE A 166 14.94 1.33 4.59
C ILE A 166 14.89 0.68 3.20
N SER A 167 13.74 0.09 2.88
CA SER A 167 13.38 -0.33 1.53
C SER A 167 12.48 0.73 0.90
N GLU A 168 12.78 1.10 -0.34
CA GLU A 168 11.97 2.02 -1.13
C GLU A 168 11.24 1.26 -2.23
N TYR A 169 9.97 1.59 -2.41
CA TYR A 169 9.10 1.07 -3.45
C TYR A 169 8.61 2.23 -4.31
N THR A 170 8.74 2.10 -5.62
CA THR A 170 8.20 3.07 -6.58
C THR A 170 7.06 2.41 -7.33
N LEU A 171 5.86 2.94 -7.16
CA LEU A 171 4.66 2.56 -7.89
C LEU A 171 4.58 3.45 -9.14
N VAL A 172 4.66 2.83 -10.32
CA VAL A 172 4.62 3.49 -11.62
C VAL A 172 3.28 3.19 -12.27
N PHE A 173 2.42 4.21 -12.38
CA PHE A 173 1.07 4.08 -12.91
C PHE A 173 1.00 4.50 -14.38
N GLN A 174 0.37 3.67 -15.20
CA GLN A 174 0.18 3.90 -16.64
C GLN A 174 -1.20 4.50 -16.88
N ARG A 175 -1.29 5.81 -17.10
CA ARG A 175 -2.56 6.53 -17.28
C ARG A 175 -2.51 7.44 -18.51
N GLY A 176 -2.87 6.90 -19.68
CA GLY A 176 -3.24 7.65 -20.90
C GLY A 176 -2.28 8.75 -21.37
N GLY A 177 -1.02 8.74 -20.92
CA GLY A 177 -0.06 9.83 -21.04
C GLY A 177 1.21 9.50 -20.26
N GLU A 178 1.85 10.51 -19.67
CA GLU A 178 3.07 10.31 -18.89
C GLU A 178 2.82 9.45 -17.62
N PRO A 179 3.74 8.53 -17.29
CA PRO A 179 3.60 7.73 -16.08
C PRO A 179 3.55 8.60 -14.82
N THR A 180 2.66 8.24 -13.89
CA THR A 180 2.61 8.87 -12.56
C THR A 180 3.37 8.02 -11.55
N TYR A 181 4.16 8.66 -10.70
CA TYR A 181 5.04 7.98 -9.75
C TYR A 181 4.57 8.23 -8.31
N VAL A 182 4.45 7.16 -7.53
CA VAL A 182 4.21 7.24 -6.09
C VAL A 182 5.28 6.46 -5.35
N ARG A 183 5.94 7.11 -4.40
CA ARG A 183 7.01 6.50 -3.59
C ARG A 183 6.47 6.06 -2.26
N MET A 184 6.88 4.87 -1.83
CA MET A 184 6.57 4.31 -0.53
C MET A 184 7.84 3.76 0.10
N ARG A 185 8.13 4.16 1.34
CA ARG A 185 9.30 3.70 2.10
C ARG A 185 8.87 2.84 3.27
N ARG A 186 9.64 1.81 3.56
CA ARG A 186 9.42 0.89 4.68
C ARG A 186 10.71 0.70 5.45
N LYS A 187 10.67 0.85 6.77
CA LYS A 187 11.77 0.45 7.65
C LYS A 187 11.67 -1.04 7.97
N TRP A 188 12.72 -1.81 7.69
CA TRP A 188 12.77 -3.28 7.74
C TRP A 188 12.28 -3.89 9.06
N THR A 189 12.68 -3.27 10.17
CA THR A 189 12.34 -3.70 11.54
C THR A 189 10.91 -3.32 11.95
N SER A 190 10.28 -2.41 11.21
CA SER A 190 8.93 -1.93 11.49
C SER A 190 7.93 -2.50 10.49
N GLN A 191 6.65 -2.39 10.83
CA GLN A 191 5.55 -2.60 9.89
C GLN A 191 5.07 -1.27 9.28
N ILE A 192 5.82 -0.19 9.45
CA ILE A 192 5.40 1.15 9.02
C ILE A 192 5.77 1.37 7.55
N TYR A 193 4.84 1.98 6.81
CA TYR A 193 5.08 2.42 5.44
C TYR A 193 4.71 3.89 5.30
N ASP A 194 5.68 4.72 4.95
CA ASP A 194 5.43 6.13 4.66
C ASP A 194 5.33 6.32 3.15
N THR A 195 4.50 7.26 2.72
CA THR A 195 4.34 7.61 1.32
C THR A 195 4.10 9.11 1.18
N VAL A 196 4.49 9.66 0.03
CA VAL A 196 4.15 11.02 -0.36
C VAL A 196 3.27 10.91 -1.60
N PHE A 197 2.07 11.47 -1.53
CA PHE A 197 1.12 11.48 -2.63
C PHE A 197 0.36 12.80 -2.62
N ASP A 198 0.33 13.47 -3.76
CA ASP A 198 -0.32 14.77 -3.92
C ASP A 198 0.13 15.82 -2.89
N GLY A 199 1.45 15.85 -2.63
CA GLY A 199 2.06 16.73 -1.61
C GLY A 199 1.81 16.32 -0.16
N MET A 200 0.93 15.36 0.11
CA MET A 200 0.63 14.91 1.47
C MET A 200 1.60 13.82 1.92
N HIS A 201 2.14 13.99 3.12
CA HIS A 201 2.87 12.93 3.82
C HIS A 201 1.87 12.02 4.52
N MET A 202 1.89 10.73 4.17
CA MET A 202 0.96 9.75 4.73
C MET A 202 1.70 8.55 5.27
N ARG A 203 1.09 7.86 6.24
CA ARG A 203 1.64 6.68 6.89
C ARG A 203 0.62 5.56 6.99
N TRP A 204 0.98 4.38 6.52
CA TRP A 204 0.33 3.13 6.93
C TRP A 204 0.89 2.70 8.28
N HIS A 205 0.03 2.74 9.29
CA HIS A 205 0.32 2.32 10.65
C HIS A 205 -0.42 1.03 10.99
N HIS A 206 0.31 0.03 11.52
CA HIS A 206 -0.27 -1.23 11.98
C HIS A 206 -0.71 -1.10 13.42
N ARG A 207 -2.00 -1.32 13.67
CA ARG A 207 -2.53 -1.44 15.02
C ARG A 207 -2.63 -2.91 15.37
N ARG A 208 -1.86 -3.33 16.37
CA ARG A 208 -2.03 -4.66 16.99
C ARG A 208 -3.23 -4.58 17.91
N LEU A 209 -4.41 -4.89 17.39
CA LEU A 209 -5.57 -5.05 18.24
C LEU A 209 -5.34 -6.27 19.14
N PHE A 210 -5.39 -6.07 20.46
CA PHE A 210 -5.40 -7.13 21.49
C PHE A 210 -6.69 -7.98 21.47
N SER A 211 -7.41 -8.06 20.34
CA SER A 211 -8.64 -8.83 20.28
C SER A 211 -8.31 -10.32 20.36
N LEU A 212 -9.07 -11.05 21.17
CA LEU A 212 -9.02 -12.51 21.36
C LEU A 212 -9.15 -13.31 20.04
N LEU A 213 -9.41 -12.64 18.91
CA LEU A 213 -9.56 -13.20 17.56
C LEU A 213 -8.46 -12.78 16.56
N GLY A 214 -7.44 -12.02 16.99
CA GLY A 214 -6.16 -11.89 16.28
C GLY A 214 -6.19 -11.20 14.91
N GLY A 215 -7.15 -10.30 14.66
CA GLY A 215 -7.22 -9.56 13.39
C GLY A 215 -6.14 -8.47 13.29
N LEU A 216 -5.31 -8.51 12.24
CA LEU A 216 -4.39 -7.41 11.91
C LEU A 216 -5.18 -6.26 11.29
N SER A 217 -5.07 -5.05 11.87
CA SER A 217 -5.63 -3.83 11.28
C SER A 217 -4.52 -2.84 10.95
N ARG A 218 -4.69 -2.08 9.87
CA ARG A 218 -3.78 -0.97 9.53
C ARG A 218 -4.57 0.22 9.02
N LYS A 219 -4.13 1.42 9.40
CA LYS A 219 -4.74 2.68 8.99
C LYS A 219 -3.76 3.48 8.16
N LEU A 220 -4.26 4.11 7.10
CA LEU A 220 -3.56 5.16 6.37
C LEU A 220 -3.96 6.50 6.99
N VAL A 221 -2.99 7.19 7.55
CA VAL A 221 -3.19 8.51 8.20
C VAL A 221 -2.38 9.58 7.49
N VAL A 222 -2.88 10.81 7.51
CA VAL A 222 -2.11 12.00 7.10
C VAL A 222 -1.21 12.42 8.26
N LEU A 223 0.08 12.59 8.00
CA LEU A 223 1.05 13.06 8.98
C LEU A 223 0.98 14.59 9.08
N ARG A 224 1.13 15.11 10.30
CA ARG A 224 1.36 16.55 10.52
C ARG A 224 2.77 16.93 10.07
N GLU A 225 3.00 18.22 9.84
CA GLU A 225 4.30 18.75 9.41
C GLU A 225 5.42 18.50 10.43
N ASP A 226 5.09 18.46 11.73
CA ASP A 226 6.02 18.21 12.83
C ASP A 226 6.36 16.73 13.03
N MET A 227 5.62 15.82 12.35
CA MET A 227 5.83 14.39 12.54
C MET A 227 6.97 13.85 11.67
N PRO A 228 7.84 12.99 12.24
CA PRO A 228 8.95 12.42 11.48
C PRO A 228 8.43 11.55 10.36
N SER A 229 9.10 11.60 9.21
CA SER A 229 8.79 10.77 8.04
C SER A 229 10.04 10.01 7.57
N LEU A 230 9.88 8.80 7.03
CA LEU A 230 10.96 8.04 6.39
C LEU A 230 11.53 8.74 5.14
N PHE A 231 10.91 9.82 4.67
CA PHE A 231 11.43 10.67 3.61
C PHE A 231 12.41 11.74 4.10
N ALA A 232 12.38 12.09 5.39
CA ALA A 232 13.32 13.01 6.00
C ALA A 232 14.60 12.26 6.43
N GLU A 233 15.75 12.93 6.34
CA GLU A 233 16.98 12.46 6.97
C GLU A 233 16.86 12.71 8.47
N MET A 234 16.58 11.66 9.25
CA MET A 234 16.34 11.79 10.68
C MET A 234 17.04 10.70 11.48
N ASP A 235 17.35 11.03 12.73
CA ASP A 235 17.81 10.08 13.73
C ASP A 235 16.70 9.09 14.10
N ASP A 236 17.08 7.83 14.23
CA ASP A 236 16.20 6.69 14.53
C ASP A 236 15.48 6.85 15.87
N GLN A 237 16.09 7.58 16.81
CA GLN A 237 15.52 7.83 18.13
C GLN A 237 14.30 8.79 18.05
N CYS A 238 14.39 9.84 17.24
CA CYS A 238 13.29 10.78 17.00
C CYS A 238 12.12 10.11 16.25
N PHE A 239 12.44 9.23 15.29
CA PHE A 239 11.39 8.46 14.60
C PHE A 239 10.58 7.60 15.56
N SER A 240 11.24 7.01 16.58
CA SER A 240 10.63 6.05 17.50
C SER A 240 9.71 6.71 18.54
N SER A 241 9.96 7.95 18.94
CA SER A 241 9.13 8.67 19.92
C SER A 241 7.73 8.98 19.39
N HIS A 242 7.59 9.21 18.09
CA HIS A 242 6.31 9.56 17.43
C HIS A 242 5.54 8.34 16.90
N LEU A 243 5.86 7.15 17.39
CA LEU A 243 5.13 5.92 17.08
C LEU A 243 4.06 5.59 18.13
N SER A 244 3.79 6.52 19.05
CA SER A 244 2.80 6.28 20.08
C SER A 244 1.41 6.11 19.45
N GLU A 245 0.68 5.07 19.87
CA GLU A 245 -0.67 4.82 19.33
C GLU A 245 -1.61 5.99 19.61
N LYS A 246 -1.36 6.74 20.68
CA LYS A 246 -2.16 7.92 21.06
C LYS A 246 -2.03 9.03 20.02
N GLU A 247 -0.82 9.45 19.67
CA GLU A 247 -0.61 10.51 18.66
C GLU A 247 -1.21 10.11 17.31
N ILE A 248 -1.09 8.83 16.92
CA ILE A 248 -1.62 8.34 15.65
C ILE A 248 -3.15 8.29 15.65
N SER A 249 -3.77 8.04 16.81
CA SER A 249 -5.23 7.99 16.93
C SER A 249 -5.91 9.36 16.74
N GLU A 250 -5.16 10.45 16.91
CA GLU A 250 -5.63 11.83 16.74
C GLU A 250 -5.50 12.31 15.28
N LEU A 251 -4.87 11.53 14.40
CA LEU A 251 -4.67 11.89 12.99
C LEU A 251 -5.87 11.56 12.10
N SER A 252 -6.02 12.34 11.03
CA SER A 252 -7.03 12.09 9.99
C SER A 252 -6.77 10.75 9.29
N VAL A 253 -7.75 9.85 9.36
CA VAL A 253 -7.69 8.54 8.71
C VAL A 253 -8.28 8.62 7.31
N LEU A 254 -7.48 8.29 6.30
CA LEU A 254 -7.92 8.23 4.90
C LEU A 254 -8.46 6.86 4.52
N ALA A 255 -7.88 5.81 5.10
CA ALA A 255 -8.28 4.44 4.84
C ALA A 255 -7.96 3.51 6.01
N GLU A 256 -8.76 2.45 6.15
CA GLU A 256 -8.56 1.41 7.14
C GLU A 256 -8.65 0.03 6.48
N TYR A 257 -7.65 -0.80 6.70
CA TYR A 257 -7.66 -2.18 6.27
C TYR A 257 -7.75 -3.11 7.47
N THR A 258 -8.71 -4.03 7.40
CA THR A 258 -8.91 -5.08 8.39
C THR A 258 -8.65 -6.43 7.73
N ALA A 259 -7.62 -7.14 8.20
CA ALA A 259 -7.37 -8.51 7.80
C ALA A 259 -8.47 -9.43 8.37
N LYS A 260 -8.97 -10.35 7.55
CA LYS A 260 -9.89 -11.39 8.02
C LYS A 260 -9.11 -12.69 8.18
N SER A 261 -9.20 -13.28 9.38
CA SER A 261 -8.55 -14.57 9.67
C SER A 261 -9.05 -15.64 8.69
N ALA A 262 -8.11 -16.38 8.11
CA ALA A 262 -8.40 -17.43 7.16
C ALA A 262 -9.40 -18.42 7.79
N ARG A 263 -10.50 -18.71 7.08
CA ARG A 263 -11.45 -19.73 7.50
C ARG A 263 -10.73 -21.07 7.63
N LEU A 264 -11.12 -21.87 8.62
CA LEU A 264 -10.57 -23.20 8.89
C LEU A 264 -10.70 -24.17 7.69
N LEU A 265 -11.62 -23.89 6.77
CA LEU A 265 -11.87 -24.72 5.60
C LEU A 265 -11.25 -24.12 4.33
N PRO A 266 -10.55 -24.92 3.51
CA PRO A 266 -9.98 -24.47 2.25
C PRO A 266 -11.11 -24.09 1.27
N SER A 267 -11.25 -22.80 1.01
CA SER A 267 -12.05 -22.31 -0.11
C SER A 267 -11.13 -22.02 -1.29
N ARG A 268 -11.61 -22.24 -2.52
CA ARG A 268 -10.86 -21.85 -3.75
C ARG A 268 -10.53 -20.36 -3.74
N VAL A 269 -11.44 -19.54 -3.22
CA VAL A 269 -11.27 -18.09 -3.04
C VAL A 269 -11.30 -17.78 -1.54
N ALA A 270 -10.18 -17.32 -1.00
CA ALA A 270 -10.06 -16.93 0.39
C ALA A 270 -10.11 -15.40 0.53
N ARG A 271 -11.03 -14.88 1.33
CA ARG A 271 -11.00 -13.47 1.73
C ARG A 271 -9.79 -13.24 2.62
N VAL A 272 -8.99 -12.22 2.30
CA VAL A 272 -7.78 -11.88 3.06
C VAL A 272 -8.00 -10.64 3.92
N GLY A 273 -8.94 -9.78 3.52
CA GLY A 273 -9.30 -8.60 4.28
C GLY A 273 -10.35 -7.73 3.60
N GLU A 274 -10.43 -6.50 4.07
CA GLU A 274 -11.33 -5.45 3.63
C GLU A 274 -10.63 -4.12 3.83
N LEU A 275 -10.59 -3.31 2.78
CA LEU A 275 -10.10 -1.94 2.81
C LEU A 275 -11.30 -1.00 2.75
N VAL A 276 -11.46 -0.15 3.74
CA VAL A 276 -12.46 0.93 3.77
C VAL A 276 -11.74 2.24 3.50
N VAL A 277 -12.19 3.00 2.51
CA VAL A 277 -11.61 4.30 2.13
C VAL A 277 -12.68 5.37 2.23
N ALA A 278 -12.33 6.54 2.74
CA ALA A 278 -13.20 7.71 2.64
C ALA A 278 -13.36 8.09 1.15
N ASP A 279 -14.59 8.10 0.65
CA ASP A 279 -14.92 8.41 -0.73
C ASP A 279 -15.72 9.71 -0.75
N THR A 280 -15.06 10.81 -1.12
CA THR A 280 -15.70 12.12 -1.28
C THR A 280 -16.24 12.32 -2.69
N SER A 281 -16.14 11.31 -3.57
CA SER A 281 -16.63 11.42 -4.93
C SER A 281 -18.15 11.28 -4.99
N THR A 282 -18.75 11.91 -6.00
CA THR A 282 -20.17 11.74 -6.32
C THR A 282 -20.45 10.47 -7.13
N VAL A 283 -19.40 9.68 -7.42
CA VAL A 283 -19.49 8.51 -8.28
C VAL A 283 -20.06 7.35 -7.48
N GLN A 284 -20.97 6.58 -8.08
CA GLN A 284 -21.53 5.46 -7.36
C GLN A 284 -20.46 4.37 -7.16
N PRO A 285 -20.40 3.72 -5.98
CA PRO A 285 -19.48 2.61 -5.76
C PRO A 285 -19.64 1.44 -6.76
N SER A 286 -20.79 1.34 -7.42
CA SER A 286 -21.11 0.35 -8.46
C SER A 286 -20.52 0.69 -9.84
N ASP A 287 -20.02 1.91 -10.06
CA ASP A 287 -19.42 2.30 -11.33
C ASP A 287 -18.01 1.70 -11.48
N PHE A 288 -17.97 0.48 -12.03
CA PHE A 288 -16.78 -0.35 -12.16
C PHE A 288 -15.60 0.35 -12.84
N ASN A 289 -15.86 1.19 -13.84
CA ASN A 289 -14.82 1.91 -14.58
C ASN A 289 -14.40 3.23 -13.91
N GLN A 290 -15.28 3.83 -13.10
CA GLN A 290 -15.10 5.17 -12.56
C GLN A 290 -14.69 5.09 -11.09
N VAL A 291 -13.48 4.62 -10.84
CA VAL A 291 -12.87 4.66 -9.51
C VAL A 291 -12.04 5.94 -9.39
N PRO A 292 -12.28 6.80 -8.38
CA PRO A 292 -11.48 8.01 -8.18
C PRO A 292 -9.99 7.69 -8.05
N TRP A 293 -9.15 8.53 -8.65
CA TRP A 293 -7.71 8.30 -8.77
C TRP A 293 -7.02 8.06 -7.41
N ASN A 294 -7.30 8.91 -6.44
CA ASN A 294 -6.80 8.77 -5.07
C ASN A 294 -7.16 7.40 -4.47
N LEU A 295 -8.37 6.90 -4.74
CA LEU A 295 -8.84 5.61 -4.25
C LEU A 295 -8.10 4.45 -4.96
N GLU A 296 -7.87 4.55 -6.27
CA GLU A 296 -7.06 3.56 -7.02
C GLU A 296 -5.64 3.46 -6.48
N VAL A 297 -5.01 4.60 -6.18
CA VAL A 297 -3.66 4.67 -5.61
C VAL A 297 -3.63 4.02 -4.22
N ILE A 298 -4.58 4.34 -3.35
CA ILE A 298 -4.69 3.76 -2.00
C ILE A 298 -4.90 2.24 -2.07
N ILE A 299 -5.74 1.75 -2.99
CA ILE A 299 -5.93 0.31 -3.22
C ILE A 299 -4.60 -0.33 -3.64
N CYS A 300 -3.86 0.28 -4.58
CA CYS A 300 -2.58 -0.25 -5.05
C CYS A 300 -1.52 -0.30 -3.94
N MET A 301 -1.43 0.74 -3.10
CA MET A 301 -0.58 0.72 -1.90
C MET A 301 -0.93 -0.44 -0.98
N ASN A 302 -2.23 -0.63 -0.71
CA ASN A 302 -2.71 -1.69 0.16
C ASN A 302 -2.41 -3.10 -0.41
N LEU A 303 -2.59 -3.30 -1.71
CA LEU A 303 -2.24 -4.53 -2.42
C LEU A 303 -0.73 -4.82 -2.30
N LEU A 304 0.12 -3.81 -2.44
CA LEU A 304 1.57 -3.93 -2.25
C LEU A 304 1.91 -4.36 -0.82
N ILE A 305 1.39 -3.68 0.20
CA ILE A 305 1.67 -4.03 1.60
C ILE A 305 1.22 -5.48 1.89
N THR A 306 0.02 -5.85 1.44
CA THR A 306 -0.51 -7.21 1.60
C THR A 306 0.39 -8.26 0.94
N PHE A 307 0.87 -7.96 -0.26
CA PHE A 307 1.79 -8.84 -0.99
C PHE A 307 3.11 -9.02 -0.25
N LEU A 308 3.73 -7.94 0.24
CA LEU A 308 4.99 -7.98 0.97
C LEU A 308 4.87 -8.76 2.30
N GLU A 309 3.75 -8.60 3.01
CA GLU A 309 3.48 -9.33 4.24
C GLU A 309 3.36 -10.84 4.01
N LYS A 310 2.68 -11.23 2.92
CA LYS A 310 2.56 -12.64 2.53
C LYS A 310 3.90 -13.24 2.13
N GLN A 311 4.71 -12.52 1.36
CA GLN A 311 6.06 -12.98 1.02
C GLN A 311 6.90 -13.20 2.28
N LYS A 312 6.90 -12.24 3.22
CA LYS A 312 7.59 -12.37 4.50
C LYS A 312 7.13 -13.61 5.27
N LEU A 313 5.82 -13.85 5.35
CA LEU A 313 5.27 -15.02 6.04
C LEU A 313 5.66 -16.34 5.36
N ALA A 314 5.62 -16.40 4.03
CA ALA A 314 6.03 -17.56 3.26
C ALA A 314 7.53 -17.87 3.47
N ASP A 315 8.38 -16.86 3.46
CA ASP A 315 9.82 -16.99 3.70
C ASP A 315 10.13 -17.45 5.13
N SER A 316 9.44 -16.89 6.14
CA SER A 316 9.55 -17.35 7.53
C SER A 316 9.19 -18.83 7.68
N ARG A 317 8.10 -19.29 7.03
CA ARG A 317 7.69 -20.71 7.04
C ARG A 317 8.72 -21.61 6.35
N ARG A 318 9.31 -21.17 5.24
CA ARG A 318 10.37 -21.92 4.53
C ARG A 318 11.61 -22.08 5.41
N ARG A 319 12.06 -21.01 6.09
CA ARG A 319 13.19 -21.05 7.01
C ARG A 319 12.93 -21.98 8.21
N ALA A 320 11.73 -21.91 8.80
CA ALA A 320 11.36 -22.80 9.90
C ALA A 320 11.41 -24.29 9.51
N ARG A 321 10.94 -24.63 8.30
CA ARG A 321 11.02 -26.01 7.77
C ARG A 321 12.47 -26.46 7.58
N ASN A 322 13.32 -25.63 6.99
CA ASN A 322 14.72 -25.99 6.76
C ASN A 322 15.49 -26.18 8.08
N ASN A 323 15.19 -25.38 9.10
CA ASN A 323 15.80 -25.54 10.42
C ASN A 323 15.34 -26.82 11.13
N SER A 324 14.07 -27.24 10.97
CA SER A 324 13.56 -28.47 11.57
C SER A 324 14.20 -29.76 11.01
N ILE A 325 14.71 -29.72 9.77
CA ILE A 325 15.40 -30.85 9.14
C ILE A 325 16.81 -31.01 9.71
N HIS A 326 17.50 -29.91 10.04
CA HIS A 326 18.84 -29.96 10.63
C HIS A 326 18.87 -30.43 12.09
N THR A 327 17.75 -30.37 12.81
CA THR A 327 17.66 -30.85 14.21
C THR A 327 17.31 -32.34 14.34
N MET A 328 17.16 -33.07 13.23
CA MET A 328 16.86 -34.51 13.24
C MET A 328 18.06 -35.40 12.82
N PHE A 329 19.24 -34.83 12.63
CA PHE A 329 20.46 -35.56 12.27
C PHE A 329 21.55 -35.40 13.31
#